data_AF-A0AAV0WGR3-F1
#
_entry.id   AF-A0AAV0WGR3-F1
#
_cell.length_a   1.000
_cell.length_b   1.000
_cell.length_c   1.000
_cell.angle_alpha   90.00
_cell.angle_beta   90.00
_cell.angle_gamma   90.00
#
_symmetry.space_group_name_H-M   'P 1'
#
loop_
_entity.id
_entity.type
_entity.pdbx_description
1 polymer ?
#
loop_
_entity_poly.entity_id
_entity_poly.type
_entity_poly.pdbx_seq_one_letter_code
_entity_poly.pdbx_strand_id
1 'polypeptide(L)'
;MHYGLSKVSAMKLASDYAIANHKNIPESWIKNKSTGKDWFRGFLKRNTQLSLRTPEATSLSRATSFNRKNVQDFFDNLREVIENYNFEPQNIYSCDETGCTTVQKCPKVVAGKQCRQVG
;
A
#
# COMPACT_ATOMS: atom_id res chain seq x y z
N MET A 1 5.41 -3.69 8.91
CA MET A 1 5.90 -4.01 7.55
C MET A 1 4.68 -4.04 6.63
N HIS A 2 4.33 -2.90 6.03
CA HIS A 2 3.04 -2.66 5.35
C HIS A 2 3.16 -2.62 3.83
N TYR A 3 3.98 -3.48 3.24
CA TYR A 3 4.11 -3.51 1.78
C TYR A 3 4.18 -4.96 1.34
N GLY A 4 3.03 -5.51 0.94
CA GLY A 4 3.03 -6.79 0.23
C GLY A 4 3.92 -6.74 -1.02
N LEU A 5 4.42 -7.89 -1.47
CA LEU A 5 5.26 -7.95 -2.67
C LEU A 5 4.42 -7.65 -3.91
N SER A 6 4.77 -6.60 -4.65
CA SER A 6 4.18 -6.37 -5.98
C SER A 6 4.46 -7.56 -6.90
N LYS A 7 3.69 -7.71 -7.98
CA LYS A 7 3.96 -8.72 -9.02
C LYS A 7 5.40 -8.68 -9.50
N VAL A 8 5.94 -7.47 -9.75
CA VAL A 8 7.31 -7.29 -10.25
C VAL A 8 8.32 -7.72 -9.19
N SER A 9 8.14 -7.28 -7.94
CA SER A 9 9.03 -7.63 -6.84
C SER A 9 9.04 -9.14 -6.57
N ALA A 10 7.88 -9.79 -6.62
CA ALA A 10 7.76 -11.24 -6.48
C ALA A 10 8.47 -11.99 -7.62
N MET A 11 8.36 -11.50 -8.86
CA MET A 11 9.05 -12.10 -10.01
C MET A 11 10.57 -11.94 -9.95
N LYS A 12 11.07 -10.82 -9.41
CA LYS A 12 12.51 -10.60 -9.17
C LYS A 12 13.02 -11.51 -8.06
N LEU A 13 12.35 -11.51 -6.91
CA LEU A 13 12.69 -12.35 -5.76
C LEU A 13 12.78 -13.83 -6.13
N ALA A 14 11.86 -14.32 -6.96
CA ALA A 14 11.89 -15.70 -7.41
C ALA A 14 13.09 -16.02 -8.31
N SER A 15 13.52 -15.06 -9.14
CA SER A 15 14.73 -15.20 -9.96
C SER A 15 15.98 -15.22 -9.05
N ASP A 16 16.08 -14.26 -8.13
CA ASP A 16 17.22 -14.16 -7.20
C ASP A 16 17.34 -15.42 -6.33
N TYR A 17 16.21 -15.92 -5.82
CA TYR A 17 16.15 -17.16 -5.05
C TYR A 17 16.61 -18.36 -5.88
N ALA A 18 16.20 -18.47 -7.14
CA ALA A 18 16.61 -19.58 -8.00
C ALA A 18 18.13 -19.54 -8.29
N ILE A 19 18.69 -18.36 -8.53
CA ILE A 19 20.14 -18.15 -8.72
C ILE A 19 20.91 -18.53 -7.45
N ALA A 20 20.47 -18.04 -6.29
CA ALA A 20 21.12 -18.32 -5.00
C ALA A 20 21.08 -19.81 -4.62
N ASN A 21 20.09 -20.55 -5.12
CA ASN A 21 19.96 -22.00 -4.89
C ASN A 21 20.52 -22.84 -6.05
N HIS A 22 21.32 -22.24 -6.95
CA HIS A 22 21.95 -22.90 -8.10
C HIS A 22 20.96 -23.72 -8.95
N LYS A 23 19.72 -23.23 -9.10
CA LYS A 23 18.72 -23.89 -9.93
C LYS A 23 19.01 -23.62 -11.41
N ASN A 24 18.72 -24.61 -12.24
CA ASN A 24 18.73 -24.41 -13.68
C ASN A 24 17.59 -23.46 -14.06
N ILE A 25 17.93 -22.31 -14.64
CA ILE A 25 16.98 -21.26 -15.02
C ILE A 25 17.23 -20.81 -16.47
N PRO A 26 16.20 -20.31 -17.17
CA PRO A 26 16.37 -19.76 -18.51
C PRO A 26 17.33 -18.55 -18.51
N GLU A 27 18.13 -18.40 -19.57
CA GLU A 27 18.98 -17.21 -19.76
C GLU A 27 18.19 -15.89 -19.71
N SER A 28 16.93 -15.94 -20.17
CA SER A 28 16.03 -14.79 -20.11
C SER A 28 15.78 -14.29 -18.69
N TRP A 29 15.85 -15.16 -17.68
CA TRP A 29 15.70 -14.76 -16.27
C TRP A 29 16.94 -14.02 -15.77
N ILE A 30 18.13 -14.46 -16.20
CA ILE A 30 19.40 -13.82 -15.87
C ILE A 30 19.47 -12.44 -16.53
N LYS A 31 19.19 -12.38 -17.84
CA LYS A 31 19.20 -11.13 -18.62
C LYS A 31 18.21 -10.10 -18.08
N ASN A 32 16.99 -10.53 -17.77
CA ASN A 32 15.92 -9.64 -17.32
C ASN A 32 15.91 -9.44 -15.79
N LYS A 33 16.77 -10.15 -15.05
CA LYS A 33 16.79 -10.21 -13.58
C LYS A 33 15.40 -10.44 -12.98
N SER A 34 14.60 -11.29 -13.62
CA SER A 34 13.19 -11.51 -13.27
C SER A 34 12.65 -12.76 -13.96
N THR A 35 11.74 -13.45 -13.29
CA THR A 35 10.92 -14.49 -13.93
C THR A 35 9.94 -13.91 -14.95
N GLY A 36 9.44 -14.78 -15.83
CA GLY A 36 8.41 -14.43 -16.83
C GLY A 36 7.00 -14.35 -16.26
N LYS A 37 6.11 -13.64 -16.97
CA LYS A 37 4.69 -13.50 -16.57
C LYS A 37 3.98 -14.86 -16.47
N ASP A 38 4.33 -15.82 -17.31
CA ASP A 38 3.70 -17.15 -17.31
C ASP A 38 4.14 -18.00 -16.14
N TRP A 39 5.41 -17.89 -15.73
CA TRP A 39 5.88 -18.48 -14.49
C TRP A 39 5.08 -17.95 -13.29
N PHE A 40 4.87 -16.62 -13.22
CA PHE A 40 4.11 -16.01 -12.12
C PHE A 40 2.64 -16.48 -12.10
N ARG A 41 2.00 -16.58 -13.27
CA ARG A 41 0.63 -17.16 -13.38
C ARG A 41 0.60 -18.61 -12.90
N GLY A 42 1.57 -19.42 -13.33
CA GLY A 42 1.70 -20.80 -12.89
C GLY A 42 1.96 -20.92 -11.39
N PHE A 43 2.76 -20.02 -10.81
CA PHE A 43 3.04 -19.95 -9.38
C PHE A 43 1.77 -19.68 -8.58
N LEU A 44 0.95 -18.69 -8.95
CA LEU A 44 -0.33 -18.43 -8.29
C LEU A 44 -1.34 -19.56 -8.48
N LYS A 45 -1.33 -20.24 -9.64
CA LYS A 45 -2.20 -21.41 -9.87
C LYS A 45 -1.86 -22.57 -8.95
N ARG A 46 -0.57 -22.81 -8.67
CA ARG A 46 -0.11 -23.86 -7.73
C ARG A 46 -0.31 -23.47 -6.27
N ASN A 47 -0.18 -22.18 -5.95
CA ASN A 47 -0.34 -21.66 -4.59
C ASN A 47 -1.72 -21.02 -4.45
N THR A 48 -2.76 -21.85 -4.40
CA THR A 48 -4.16 -21.41 -4.42
C THR A 48 -4.56 -20.51 -3.25
N GLN A 49 -3.76 -20.48 -2.16
CA GLN A 49 -3.94 -19.56 -1.04
C GLN A 49 -3.39 -18.16 -1.28
N LEU A 50 -2.70 -17.92 -2.39
CA LEU A 50 -2.20 -16.60 -2.76
C LEU A 50 -3.06 -15.97 -3.85
N SER A 51 -3.14 -14.64 -3.85
CA SER A 51 -3.80 -13.87 -4.90
C SER A 51 -3.18 -12.48 -5.03
N LEU A 52 -3.39 -11.85 -6.18
CA LEU A 52 -3.00 -10.46 -6.41
C LEU A 52 -4.14 -9.55 -5.95
N ARG A 53 -3.93 -8.78 -4.89
CA ARG A 53 -4.97 -7.95 -4.25
C ARG A 53 -4.55 -6.49 -4.19
N THR A 54 -5.53 -5.59 -4.25
CA THR A 54 -5.29 -4.17 -3.99
C THR A 54 -5.25 -3.99 -2.48
N PRO A 55 -4.17 -3.43 -1.91
CA PRO A 55 -4.13 -3.03 -0.51
C PRO A 55 -5.30 -2.10 -0.17
N GLU A 56 -5.75 -2.16 1.08
CA GLU A 56 -6.59 -1.08 1.58
C GLU A 56 -5.77 0.19 1.57
N ALA A 57 -6.36 1.24 1.02
CA ALA A 57 -5.65 2.48 0.81
C ALA A 57 -5.68 3.34 2.09
N THR A 58 -5.38 2.69 3.20
CA THR A 58 -5.05 3.32 4.48
C THR A 58 -3.56 3.57 4.42
N SER A 59 -3.16 4.77 4.01
CA SER A 59 -1.74 5.11 3.97
C SER A 59 -1.16 4.89 5.37
N LEU A 60 0.01 4.25 5.44
CA LEU A 60 0.75 4.09 6.70
C LEU A 60 0.86 5.42 7.44
N SER A 61 1.05 6.52 6.69
CA SER A 61 1.05 7.88 7.21
C SER A 61 -0.23 8.22 7.98
N ARG A 62 -1.43 7.85 7.53
CA ARG A 62 -2.67 8.11 8.28
C ARG A 62 -2.69 7.31 9.58
N ALA A 63 -2.28 6.04 9.55
CA ALA A 63 -2.23 5.20 10.74
C ALA A 63 -1.19 5.68 11.76
N THR A 64 -0.01 6.13 11.32
CA THR A 64 1.06 6.61 12.20
C THR A 64 0.85 8.05 12.67
N SER A 65 0.25 8.88 11.83
CA SER A 65 0.00 10.28 12.18
C SER A 65 -1.22 10.48 13.06
N PHE A 66 -2.10 9.48 13.17
CA PHE A 66 -3.22 9.51 14.12
C PHE A 66 -2.75 9.13 15.53
N ASN A 67 -1.97 10.02 16.14
CA ASN A 67 -1.48 9.88 17.51
C ASN A 67 -1.86 11.10 18.35
N ARG A 68 -1.81 10.95 19.69
CA ARG A 68 -2.24 11.98 20.63
C ARG A 68 -1.60 13.35 20.37
N LYS A 69 -0.29 13.38 20.10
CA LYS A 69 0.45 14.64 19.88
C LYS A 69 -0.07 15.36 18.65
N ASN A 70 -0.13 14.67 17.52
CA ASN A 70 -0.58 15.26 16.25
C ASN A 70 -2.05 15.69 16.30
N VAL A 71 -2.90 14.92 16.96
CA VAL A 71 -4.33 15.28 17.14
C VAL A 71 -4.44 16.51 18.03
N GLN A 72 -3.67 16.58 19.12
CA GLN A 72 -3.65 17.75 20.00
C GLN A 72 -3.19 18.99 19.24
N ASP A 73 -2.06 18.90 18.53
CA ASP A 73 -1.50 20.02 17.75
C ASP A 73 -2.49 20.53 16.69
N PHE A 74 -3.26 19.63 16.06
CA PHE A 74 -4.31 20.01 15.12
C PHE A 74 -5.40 20.84 15.79
N PHE A 75 -5.93 20.39 16.94
CA PHE A 75 -7.00 21.11 17.64
C PHE A 75 -6.51 22.40 18.30
N ASP A 76 -5.26 22.46 18.73
CA ASP A 76 -4.65 23.69 19.26
C ASP A 76 -4.54 24.75 18.16
N ASN A 77 -4.04 24.38 16.97
CA ASN A 77 -3.99 25.27 15.82
C ASN A 77 -5.39 25.70 15.36
N LEU A 78 -6.35 24.77 15.35
CA LEU A 78 -7.74 25.08 14.99
C LEU A 78 -8.35 26.10 15.96
N ARG A 79 -8.12 25.93 17.27
CA ARG A 79 -8.57 26.87 18.28
C ARG A 79 -7.97 28.26 18.06
N GLU A 80 -6.65 28.34 17.89
CA GLU A 80 -5.95 29.60 17.66
C GLU A 80 -6.52 30.36 16.45
N VAL A 81 -6.76 29.65 15.35
CA VAL A 81 -7.35 30.24 14.14
C VAL A 81 -8.80 30.70 14.37
N ILE A 82 -9.62 29.92 15.08
CA ILE A 82 -10.99 30.34 15.40
C ILE A 82 -11.00 31.58 16.29
N GLU A 83 -10.16 31.63 17.32
CA GLU A 83 -10.09 32.75 18.28
C GLU A 83 -9.51 34.02 17.64
N ASN A 84 -8.53 33.90 16.74
CA ASN A 84 -7.90 35.05 16.09
C ASN A 84 -8.80 35.74 15.07
N TYR A 85 -9.64 34.97 14.37
CA TYR A 85 -10.44 35.49 13.25
C TYR A 85 -11.94 35.56 13.56
N ASN A 86 -12.42 34.92 14.63
CA ASN A 86 -13.82 34.91 15.06
C ASN A 86 -14.79 34.65 13.91
N PHE A 87 -14.58 33.54 13.20
CA PHE A 87 -15.43 33.18 12.07
C PHE A 87 -16.88 33.00 12.52
N GLU A 88 -17.78 33.69 11.83
CA GLU A 88 -19.21 33.42 11.96
C GLU A 88 -19.55 31.99 11.49
N PRO A 89 -20.60 31.35 12.06
CA PRO A 89 -20.96 29.97 11.74
C PRO A 89 -21.15 29.71 10.24
N GLN A 90 -21.69 30.66 9.48
CA GLN A 90 -21.88 30.54 8.03
C GLN A 90 -20.58 30.48 7.22
N ASN A 91 -19.44 30.82 7.83
CA ASN A 91 -18.13 30.81 7.19
C ASN A 91 -17.31 29.57 7.54
N ILE A 92 -17.86 28.66 8.36
CA ILE A 92 -17.20 27.40 8.75
C ILE A 92 -17.79 26.27 7.92
N TYR A 93 -16.96 25.67 7.07
CA TYR A 93 -17.37 24.59 6.18
C TYR A 93 -16.78 23.27 6.66
N SER A 94 -17.64 22.26 6.89
CA SER A 94 -17.19 20.89 7.12
C SER A 94 -16.88 20.23 5.76
N CYS A 95 -15.62 19.86 5.56
CA CYS A 95 -15.13 19.25 4.32
C CYS A 95 -15.19 17.70 4.34
N ASP A 96 -15.80 17.09 5.34
CA ASP A 96 -15.94 15.64 5.46
C ASP A 96 -16.89 15.04 4.42
N GLU A 97 -17.81 15.84 3.86
CA GLU A 97 -18.75 15.41 2.82
C GLU A 97 -18.26 15.58 1.37
N THR A 98 -17.10 16.22 1.13
CA THR A 98 -16.73 16.65 -0.23
C THR A 98 -16.18 15.54 -1.14
N GLY A 99 -16.15 14.28 -0.70
CA GLY A 99 -15.72 13.13 -1.54
C GLY A 99 -14.26 13.21 -2.06
N CYS A 100 -13.50 14.23 -1.66
CA CYS A 100 -12.13 14.49 -2.07
C CYS A 100 -11.19 13.49 -1.40
N THR A 101 -11.00 12.35 -2.06
CA THR A 101 -10.06 11.33 -1.63
C THR A 101 -8.63 11.78 -1.91
N THR A 102 -7.84 11.98 -0.85
CA THR A 102 -6.37 12.19 -0.92
C THR A 102 -5.60 10.88 -1.08
N VAL A 103 -6.31 9.77 -1.21
CA VAL A 103 -5.74 8.43 -1.19
C VAL A 103 -5.26 8.04 -2.58
N GLN A 104 -3.95 7.82 -2.69
CA GLN A 104 -3.29 7.35 -3.90
C GLN A 104 -3.74 5.91 -4.25
N LYS A 105 -3.85 5.59 -5.55
CA LYS A 105 -4.13 4.21 -6.00
C LYS A 105 -2.97 3.30 -5.60
N CYS A 106 -3.20 2.40 -4.64
CA CYS A 106 -2.19 1.42 -4.23
C CYS A 106 -1.95 0.38 -5.33
N PRO A 107 -0.68 0.05 -5.65
CA PRO A 107 -0.37 -1.04 -6.58
C PRO A 107 -0.80 -2.38 -5.99
N LYS A 108 -1.20 -3.32 -6.83
CA LYS A 108 -1.59 -4.65 -6.34
C LYS A 108 -0.39 -5.45 -5.84
N VAL A 109 -0.60 -6.16 -4.74
CA VAL A 109 0.41 -6.98 -4.05
C VAL A 109 -0.03 -8.43 -3.94
N VAL A 110 0.93 -9.34 -3.81
CA VAL A 110 0.69 -10.76 -3.53
C VAL A 110 0.35 -10.90 -2.05
N ALA A 111 -0.84 -11.39 -1.76
CA ALA A 111 -1.34 -11.58 -0.40
C ALA A 111 -2.13 -12.90 -0.26
N GLY A 112 -2.24 -13.38 0.98
CA GLY A 112 -3.07 -14.53 1.33
C GLY A 112 -4.56 -14.28 1.03
N LYS A 113 -5.24 -15.31 0.53
CA LYS A 113 -6.70 -15.36 0.52
C LYS A 113 -7.18 -15.40 1.97
N GLN A 114 -8.32 -14.77 2.25
CA GLN A 114 -8.92 -14.61 3.59
C GLN A 114 -8.32 -13.54 4.51
N CYS A 115 -7.16 -12.94 4.20
CA CYS A 115 -6.71 -11.73 4.92
C CYS A 115 -7.57 -10.53 4.49
N ARG A 116 -8.42 -10.01 5.37
CA ARG A 116 -9.29 -8.85 5.05
C ARG A 116 -8.46 -7.58 4.88
N GLN A 117 -7.43 -7.42 5.71
CA GLN A 117 -6.52 -6.28 5.68
C GLN A 117 -5.27 -6.65 4.87
N VAL A 118 -5.02 -5.91 3.79
CA VAL A 118 -3.81 -6.03 2.98
C VAL A 118 -3.13 -4.66 3.03
N GLY A 119 -1.95 -4.62 3.62
CA GLY A 119 -1.06 -3.44 3.65
C GLY A 119 -0.16 -3.37 2.44
#